data_AF-A0A645AF85-F1
#
_entry.id   AF-A0A645AF85-F1
#
_cell.length_a   1.000
_cell.length_b   1.000
_cell.length_c   1.000
_cell.angle_alpha   90.00
_cell.angle_beta   90.00
_cell.angle_gamma   90.00
#
_symmetry.space_group_name_H-M   'P 1'
#
loop_
_entity.id
_entity.type
_entity.pdbx_description
1 polymer ?
#
loop_
_entity_poly.entity_id
_entity_poly.type
_entity_poly.pdbx_seq_one_letter_code
_entity_poly.pdbx_strand_id
1 'polypeptide(L)'
;MEHKDQLLKKKLGLFICGMEEKEEEISKQLALNYPEDLLSHAVVKTSFGGQLLFSRMAPFTRWLMQKMSKTKEDVKKIRTNAINEFAQALAH
;
A
#
# COMPACT_ATOMS: atom_id res chain seq x y z
N MET A 1 -8.09 -17.84 6.55
CA MET A 1 -6.71 -17.39 6.74
C MET A 1 -6.08 -18.21 7.86
N GLU A 2 -5.14 -19.09 7.54
CA GLU A 2 -4.63 -20.15 8.44
C GLU A 2 -3.83 -19.66 9.66
N HIS A 3 -3.57 -18.35 9.81
CA HIS A 3 -2.76 -17.83 10.93
C HIS A 3 -3.37 -16.59 11.64
N LYS A 4 -4.65 -16.30 11.42
CA LYS A 4 -5.32 -15.11 11.99
C LYS A 4 -5.15 -15.01 13.51
N ASP A 5 -5.37 -16.11 14.22
CA ASP A 5 -5.28 -16.16 15.69
C ASP A 5 -3.85 -15.95 16.21
N GLN A 6 -2.83 -16.22 15.38
CA GLN A 6 -1.44 -15.96 15.73
C GLN A 6 -1.10 -14.47 15.54
N LEU A 7 -1.63 -13.85 14.47
CA LEU A 7 -1.45 -12.43 14.20
C LEU A 7 -2.11 -11.54 15.26
N LEU A 8 -3.29 -11.95 15.76
CA LEU A 8 -4.00 -11.26 16.84
C LEU A 8 -3.26 -11.30 18.19
N LYS A 9 -2.20 -12.11 18.33
CA LYS A 9 -1.35 -12.17 19.53
C LYS A 9 -0.06 -11.35 19.40
N LYS A 10 0.14 -10.66 18.28
CA LYS A 10 1.35 -9.89 18.00
C LYS A 10 1.02 -8.41 17.84
N LYS A 11 2.02 -7.56 18.07
CA LYS A 11 1.95 -6.16 17.63
C LYS A 11 1.93 -6.15 16.10
N LEU A 12 0.84 -5.66 15.52
CA LEU A 12 0.55 -5.80 14.09
C LEU A 12 0.50 -4.42 13.42
N GLY A 13 1.26 -4.26 12.33
CA GLY A 13 1.12 -3.13 11.41
C GLY A 13 0.65 -3.64 10.06
N LEU A 14 -0.33 -2.97 9.46
CA LEU A 14 -0.87 -3.33 8.14
C LEU A 14 -0.58 -2.23 7.13
N PHE A 15 -0.23 -2.60 5.91
CA PHE A 15 0.00 -1.59 4.87
C PHE A 15 -0.42 -2.11 3.51
N ILE A 16 -0.81 -1.18 2.65
CA ILE A 16 -1.00 -1.45 1.22
C ILE A 16 -0.02 -0.61 0.39
N CYS A 17 0.25 -1.08 -0.82
CA CYS A 17 0.99 -0.33 -1.83
C CYS A 17 0.07 -0.11 -3.03
N GLY A 18 0.06 1.11 -3.55
CA GLY A 18 -0.86 1.49 -4.63
C GLY A 18 -0.70 2.94 -5.07
N MET A 19 -1.33 3.25 -6.20
CA MET A 19 -1.31 4.59 -6.79
C MET A 19 -2.44 5.50 -6.28
N GLU A 20 -3.32 4.97 -5.43
CA GLU A 20 -4.41 5.72 -4.84
C GLU A 20 -3.89 6.76 -3.85
N GLU A 21 -4.44 7.96 -3.91
CA GLU A 21 -4.04 9.08 -3.07
C GLU A 21 -5.12 9.50 -2.08
N LYS A 22 -6.39 9.23 -2.39
CA LYS A 22 -7.54 9.61 -1.57
C LYS A 22 -7.65 8.70 -0.37
N GLU A 23 -7.71 9.30 0.80
CA GLU A 23 -7.76 8.59 2.08
C GLU A 23 -8.98 7.64 2.20
N GLU A 24 -10.12 8.05 1.65
CA GLU A 24 -11.34 7.24 1.64
C GLU A 24 -11.17 5.95 0.82
N GLU A 25 -10.53 6.05 -0.35
CA GLU A 25 -10.27 4.90 -1.22
C GLU A 25 -9.16 4.00 -0.67
N ILE A 26 -8.13 4.58 -0.04
CA ILE A 26 -7.13 3.82 0.73
C ILE A 26 -7.78 3.03 1.86
N SER A 27 -8.71 3.65 2.59
CA SER A 27 -9.46 2.99 3.67
C SER A 27 -10.31 1.83 3.14
N LYS A 28 -10.99 2.03 2.00
CA LYS A 28 -11.73 0.94 1.32
C LYS A 28 -10.80 -0.19 0.89
N GLN A 29 -9.63 0.12 0.33
CA GLN A 29 -8.66 -0.89 -0.07
C GLN A 29 -8.12 -1.68 1.13
N LEU A 30 -7.84 -1.02 2.25
CA LEU A 30 -7.47 -1.70 3.49
C LEU A 30 -8.57 -2.67 3.95
N ALA A 31 -9.84 -2.23 3.94
CA ALA A 31 -11.00 -3.05 4.30
C ALA A 31 -11.23 -4.23 3.35
N LEU A 32 -10.91 -4.08 2.06
CA LEU A 32 -11.01 -5.15 1.06
C LEU A 32 -9.88 -6.18 1.17
N ASN A 33 -8.69 -5.76 1.57
CA ASN A 33 -7.50 -6.62 1.60
C ASN A 33 -7.29 -7.31 2.96
N TYR A 34 -7.86 -6.76 4.04
CA TYR A 34 -7.66 -7.28 5.39
C TYR A 34 -9.00 -7.54 6.10
N PRO A 35 -9.12 -8.65 6.85
CA PRO A 35 -10.24 -8.88 7.75
C PRO A 35 -10.38 -7.75 8.78
N GLU A 36 -11.62 -7.41 9.12
CA GLU A 36 -11.96 -6.35 10.09
C GLU A 36 -11.24 -6.52 11.43
N ASP A 37 -11.21 -7.74 11.98
CA ASP A 37 -10.53 -7.99 13.26
C ASP A 37 -9.03 -7.66 13.22
N LEU A 38 -8.35 -7.90 12.08
CA LEU A 38 -6.93 -7.53 11.93
C LEU A 38 -6.77 -6.03 11.77
N LEU A 39 -7.70 -5.36 11.08
CA LEU A 39 -7.72 -3.91 10.92
C LEU A 39 -7.98 -3.16 12.22
N SER A 40 -8.77 -3.76 13.10
CA SER A 40 -9.07 -3.26 14.44
C SER A 40 -7.94 -3.54 15.43
N HIS A 41 -7.26 -4.68 15.28
CA HIS A 41 -6.11 -5.06 16.11
C HIS A 41 -4.81 -4.34 15.75
N ALA A 42 -4.63 -3.94 14.49
CA ALA A 42 -3.41 -3.30 14.03
C ALA A 42 -3.16 -1.95 14.74
N VAL A 43 -1.94 -1.76 15.24
CA VAL A 43 -1.52 -0.51 15.92
C VAL A 43 -1.27 0.63 14.93
N VAL A 44 -1.01 0.28 13.66
CA VAL A 44 -0.84 1.23 12.57
C VAL A 44 -1.33 0.60 11.28
N LYS A 45 -2.03 1.39 10.47
CA LYS A 45 -2.50 1.01 9.14
C LYS A 45 -2.35 2.17 8.17
N THR A 46 -1.72 1.94 7.03
CA THR A 46 -1.43 3.04 6.09
C THR A 46 -1.20 2.54 4.65
N SER A 47 -1.07 3.47 3.71
CA SER A 47 -0.58 3.22 2.36
C SER A 47 0.84 3.74 2.23
N PHE A 48 1.73 2.89 1.72
CA PHE A 48 3.10 3.30 1.36
C PHE A 48 3.16 4.01 0.01
N GLY A 49 2.03 4.16 -0.67
CA GLY A 49 1.97 4.64 -2.04
C GLY A 49 2.59 3.64 -3.00
N GLY A 50 3.16 4.12 -4.10
CA GLY A 50 3.65 3.24 -5.15
C GLY A 50 4.47 3.94 -6.21
N GLN A 51 4.98 3.15 -7.16
CA GLN A 51 5.68 3.65 -8.33
C GLN A 51 5.28 2.90 -9.60
N LEU A 52 5.21 3.63 -10.70
CA LEU A 52 5.08 3.10 -12.06
C LEU A 52 6.34 3.45 -12.83
N LEU A 53 7.21 2.46 -13.01
CA LEU A 53 8.50 2.63 -13.70
C LEU A 53 8.39 2.17 -15.16
N PHE A 54 7.85 3.03 -16.03
CA PHE A 54 7.76 2.81 -17.47
C PHE A 54 9.11 2.54 -18.11
N SER A 55 10.16 3.19 -17.60
CA SER A 55 11.55 2.99 -18.01
C SER A 55 12.02 1.54 -17.88
N ARG A 56 11.39 0.75 -16.99
CA ARG A 56 11.73 -0.65 -16.71
C ARG A 56 10.74 -1.65 -17.32
N MET A 57 9.77 -1.20 -18.11
CA MET A 57 8.76 -2.05 -18.74
C MET A 57 9.12 -2.39 -20.19
N ALA A 58 8.67 -3.57 -20.65
CA ALA A 58 8.75 -3.93 -22.08
C ALA A 58 7.94 -2.93 -22.94
N PRO A 59 8.33 -2.66 -24.21
CA PRO A 59 7.76 -1.59 -25.01
C PRO A 59 6.22 -1.64 -25.17
N PHE A 60 5.64 -2.83 -25.35
CA PHE A 60 4.20 -3.00 -25.49
C PHE A 60 3.46 -2.73 -24.17
N THR A 61 3.90 -3.33 -23.06
CA THR A 61 3.33 -3.11 -21.73
C THR A 61 3.48 -1.65 -21.30
N ARG A 62 4.62 -1.04 -21.60
CA ARG A 62 4.90 0.38 -21.38
C ARG A 62 3.87 1.24 -22.08
N TRP A 63 3.64 1.03 -23.38
CA TRP A 63 2.69 1.83 -24.16
C TRP A 63 1.26 1.73 -23.61
N LEU A 64 0.80 0.51 -23.27
CA LEU A 64 -0.51 0.30 -22.67
C LEU A 64 -0.66 1.05 -21.33
N MET A 65 0.32 0.89 -20.43
CA MET A 65 0.30 1.52 -19.12
C MET A 65 0.40 3.05 -19.20
N GLN A 66 1.20 3.60 -20.14
CA GLN A 66 1.29 5.05 -20.37
C GLN A 66 -0.06 5.63 -20.82
N LYS A 67 -0.78 4.90 -21.67
CA LYS A 67 -2.11 5.29 -22.13
C LYS A 67 -3.13 5.32 -20.98
N MET A 68 -3.11 4.32 -20.09
CA MET A 68 -4.03 4.25 -18.95
C MET A 68 -3.72 5.30 -17.88
N SER A 69 -2.44 5.53 -17.59
CA SER A 69 -1.98 6.49 -16.58
C SER A 69 -2.00 7.96 -17.04
N LYS A 70 -2.25 8.21 -18.33
CA LYS A 70 -2.20 9.53 -18.97
C LYS A 70 -0.85 10.25 -18.80
N THR A 71 0.22 9.52 -18.52
CA THR A 71 1.59 10.04 -18.42
C THR A 71 2.56 9.12 -19.16
N LYS A 72 3.67 9.70 -19.64
CA LYS A 72 4.75 8.97 -20.30
C LYS A 72 5.98 8.78 -19.41
N GLU A 73 6.02 9.50 -18.29
CA GLU A 73 7.15 9.55 -17.37
C GLU A 73 6.92 8.63 -16.16
N ASP A 74 8.01 8.13 -15.60
CA ASP A 74 7.96 7.31 -14.38
C ASP A 74 7.26 8.07 -13.26
N VAL A 75 6.26 7.44 -12.65
CA VAL A 75 5.55 8.02 -11.52
C VAL A 75 6.13 7.44 -10.24
N LYS A 76 6.59 8.30 -9.35
CA LYS A 76 7.14 7.91 -8.05
C LYS A 76 6.34 8.63 -6.96
N LYS A 77 5.42 7.90 -6.34
CA LYS A 77 4.52 8.38 -5.28
C LYS A 77 4.69 7.55 -4.01
N ILE A 78 5.92 7.13 -3.73
CA ILE A 78 6.25 6.43 -2.49
C ILE A 78 6.11 7.43 -1.33
N ARG A 79 5.32 7.05 -0.32
CA ARG A 79 5.05 7.86 0.87
C ARG A 79 6.08 7.54 1.95
N THR A 80 7.32 8.00 1.77
CA THR A 80 8.42 7.71 2.71
C THR A 80 8.12 8.15 4.14
N ASN A 81 7.41 9.26 4.32
CA ASN A 81 6.97 9.71 5.66
C ASN A 81 6.05 8.68 6.32
N ALA A 82 5.06 8.16 5.58
CA ALA A 82 4.16 7.12 6.09
C ALA A 82 4.91 5.82 6.43
N ILE A 83 5.94 5.46 5.65
CA ILE A 83 6.81 4.31 5.95
C ILE A 83 7.57 4.53 7.26
N ASN A 84 8.14 5.73 7.45
CA ASN A 84 8.90 6.06 8.66
C ASN A 84 7.99 6.07 9.90
N GLU A 85 6.83 6.72 9.81
CA GLU A 85 5.81 6.76 10.88
C GLU A 85 5.33 5.34 11.22
N PHE A 86 5.08 4.51 10.21
CA PHE A 86 4.74 3.10 10.38
C PHE A 86 5.82 2.33 11.13
N ALA A 87 7.09 2.49 10.73
CA ALA A 87 8.21 1.82 11.38
C ALA A 87 8.36 2.27 12.85
N GLN A 88 8.22 3.56 13.13
CA GLN A 88 8.26 4.11 14.49
C GLN A 88 7.12 3.55 15.36
N ALA A 89 5.90 3.46 14.81
CA ALA A 89 4.76 2.88 15.52
C ALA A 89 4.99 1.41 15.93
N LEU A 90 5.81 0.67 15.19
CA LEU A 90 6.15 -0.73 15.48
C LEU A 90 7.41 -0.92 16.33
N ALA A 91 8.27 0.10 16.48
CA ALA A 91 9.55 -0.02 17.19
C ALA A 91 9.44 -0.11 18.72
N HIS A 92 8.27 0.26 19.27
CA HIS A 92 7.96 0.20 20.72
C HIS A 92 7.10 -1.02 21.08
#